data_AF-A0A7S2YM82-F1
#
_entry.id   AF-A0A7S2YM82-F1
#
_cell.length_a   1.000
_cell.length_b   1.000
_cell.length_c   1.000
_cell.angle_alpha   90.00
_cell.angle_beta   90.00
_cell.angle_gamma   90.00
#
_symmetry.space_group_name_H-M   'P 1'
#
loop_
_entity.id
_entity.type
_entity.pdbx_description
1 polymer ?
#
loop_
_entity_poly.entity_id
_entity_poly.type
_entity_poly.pdbx_seq_one_letter_code
_entity_poly.pdbx_strand_id
1 'polypeptide(L)'
;EAPEEVVSFRNGAQLTLGTWKEVVQLNFVRHCLQSGFQIQLLTNDTLQMMFGADGRILNANGGLSQLEKRLYMSKGSEAAKEAHIDLTRRRDKRENVKNHFLTADGEDI
;
A
#
# COMPACT_ATOMS: atom_id res chain seq x y z
N GLU A 1 -6.48 -17.52 0.05
CA GLU A 1 -5.46 -16.49 0.35
C GLU A 1 -5.94 -15.68 1.55
N ALA A 2 -5.06 -15.36 2.50
CA ALA A 2 -5.43 -14.53 3.65
C ALA A 2 -5.43 -13.06 3.21
N PRO A 3 -6.41 -12.24 3.61
CA PRO A 3 -6.47 -10.84 3.24
C PRO A 3 -5.40 -10.09 4.02
N GLU A 4 -4.55 -9.38 3.29
CA GLU A 4 -3.73 -8.32 3.88
C GLU A 4 -4.58 -7.04 3.91
N GLU A 5 -5.06 -6.66 5.09
CA GLU A 5 -5.79 -5.41 5.27
C GLU A 5 -4.88 -4.38 5.94
N VAL A 6 -4.71 -3.23 5.28
CA VAL A 6 -3.89 -2.12 5.78
C VAL A 6 -4.81 -0.99 6.24
N VAL A 7 -4.87 -0.76 7.55
CA VAL A 7 -5.62 0.35 8.13
C VAL A 7 -4.68 1.53 8.35
N SER A 8 -4.90 2.63 7.63
CA SER A 8 -4.13 3.86 7.79
C SER A 8 -4.75 4.80 8.84
N PHE A 9 -3.92 5.35 9.72
CA PHE A 9 -4.29 6.35 10.71
C PHE A 9 -4.00 7.77 10.20
N ARG A 10 -4.63 8.77 10.85
CA ARG A 10 -4.47 10.19 10.47
C ARG A 10 -3.02 10.66 10.48
N ASN A 11 -2.18 10.08 11.34
CA ASN A 11 -0.78 10.46 11.51
C ASN A 11 0.16 9.74 10.51
N GLY A 12 -0.38 9.00 9.53
CA GLY A 12 0.39 8.28 8.53
C GLY A 12 0.86 6.89 8.96
N ALA A 13 0.67 6.53 10.23
CA ALA A 13 0.95 5.19 10.71
C ALA A 13 -0.05 4.17 10.13
N GLN A 14 0.39 2.93 9.95
CA GLN A 14 -0.39 1.85 9.35
C GLN A 14 -0.40 0.63 10.26
N LEU A 15 -1.57 0.02 10.40
CA LEU A 15 -1.74 -1.28 11.03
C LEU A 15 -2.03 -2.31 9.95
N THR A 16 -1.15 -3.30 9.83
CA THR A 16 -1.28 -4.42 8.88
C THR A 16 -1.89 -5.61 9.59
N LEU A 17 -3.03 -6.09 9.11
CA LEU A 17 -3.70 -7.30 9.59
C LEU A 17 -3.42 -8.44 8.60
N GLY A 18 -3.01 -9.59 9.13
CA GLY A 18 -2.61 -10.74 8.31
C GLY A 18 -3.63 -11.87 8.27
N THR A 19 -4.68 -11.80 9.09
CA THR A 19 -5.67 -12.88 9.21
C THR A 19 -7.11 -12.38 9.16
N TRP A 20 -8.01 -13.21 8.62
CA TRP A 20 -9.46 -12.94 8.60
C TRP A 20 -10.05 -12.70 10.00
N LYS A 21 -9.53 -13.41 11.00
CA LYS A 21 -9.99 -13.26 12.38
C LYS A 21 -9.74 -11.85 12.89
N GLU A 22 -8.54 -11.32 12.67
CA GLU A 22 -8.16 -9.96 13.07
C GLU A 22 -9.02 -8.92 12.34
N VAL A 23 -9.27 -9.11 11.05
CA VAL A 23 -10.13 -8.23 10.24
C VAL A 23 -11.55 -8.17 10.80
N VAL A 24 -12.15 -9.31 11.11
CA VAL A 24 -13.51 -9.36 11.67
C VAL A 24 -13.56 -8.73 13.07
N GLN A 25 -12.57 -9.02 13.91
CA GLN A 25 -12.46 -8.43 15.24
C GLN A 25 -12.29 -6.90 15.18
N LEU A 26 -11.45 -6.40 14.28
CA LEU A 26 -11.23 -4.98 14.10
C LEU A 26 -12.50 -4.28 13.60
N ASN A 27 -13.22 -4.89 12.65
CA ASN A 27 -14.49 -4.35 12.17
C ASN A 27 -15.57 -4.32 13.25
N PHE A 28 -15.65 -5.35 14.10
CA PHE A 28 -16.54 -5.35 15.25
C PHE A 28 -16.22 -4.20 16.21
N VAL A 29 -14.95 -4.09 16.63
CA VAL A 29 -14.51 -3.02 17.54
C VAL A 29 -14.72 -1.63 16.93
N ARG A 30 -14.44 -1.47 15.64
CA ARG A 30 -14.70 -0.22 14.90
C ARG A 30 -16.19 0.13 14.89
N HIS A 31 -17.07 -0.86 14.73
CA HIS A 31 -18.51 -0.62 14.74
C HIS A 31 -19.01 -0.22 16.13
N CYS A 32 -18.47 -0.82 17.20
CA CYS A 32 -18.81 -0.48 18.58
C CYS A 32 -18.31 0.92 18.99
N LEU A 33 -17.09 1.28 18.61
CA LEU A 33 -16.44 2.52 19.05
C LEU A 33 -16.65 3.70 18.08
N GLN A 34 -17.09 3.43 16.86
CA GLN A 34 -17.38 4.42 15.81
C GLN A 34 -16.25 5.45 15.65
N SER A 35 -16.54 6.74 15.82
CA SER A 35 -15.58 7.84 15.72
C SER A 35 -14.48 7.79 16.78
N GLY A 36 -14.74 7.16 17.92
CA GLY A 36 -13.80 6.98 19.02
C GLY A 36 -12.78 5.86 18.80
N PHE A 37 -12.96 5.01 17.78
CA PHE A 37 -12.09 3.86 17.52
C PHE A 37 -10.62 4.25 17.42
N GLN A 38 -10.29 5.29 16.67
CA GLN A 38 -8.90 5.71 16.47
C GLN A 38 -8.25 6.16 17.78
N ILE A 39 -8.97 6.96 18.58
CA ILE A 39 -8.44 7.45 19.87
C ILE A 39 -8.22 6.28 20.82
N GLN A 40 -9.22 5.40 20.94
CA GLN A 40 -9.15 4.24 21.83
C GLN A 40 -8.02 3.28 21.44
N LEU A 41 -7.79 3.05 20.15
CA LEU A 41 -6.66 2.23 19.71
C LEU A 41 -5.30 2.86 20.05
N LEU A 42 -5.21 4.19 20.12
CA LEU A 42 -3.98 4.91 20.49
C LEU A 42 -3.76 5.01 22.01
N THR A 43 -4.83 4.95 22.81
CA THR A 43 -4.75 5.19 24.26
C THR A 43 -4.95 3.94 25.11
N ASN A 44 -5.59 2.91 24.56
CA ASN A 44 -5.96 1.72 25.32
C ASN A 44 -4.97 0.58 25.07
N ASP A 45 -4.18 0.26 26.10
CA ASP A 45 -3.17 -0.79 26.08
C ASP A 45 -3.75 -2.18 25.73
N THR A 46 -5.00 -2.46 26.12
CA THR A 46 -5.62 -3.77 25.82
C THR A 46 -5.94 -3.93 24.35
N LEU A 47 -6.43 -2.86 23.70
CA LEU A 47 -6.70 -2.87 22.27
C LEU A 47 -5.38 -2.91 21.48
N GLN A 48 -4.37 -2.19 21.95
CA GLN A 48 -3.02 -2.24 21.40
C GLN A 48 -2.46 -3.66 21.44
N MET A 49 -2.56 -4.33 22.58
CA MET A 49 -2.11 -5.71 22.76
C MET A 49 -2.90 -6.69 21.88
N MET A 50 -4.23 -6.52 21.74
CA MET A 50 -5.04 -7.41 20.90
C MET A 50 -4.63 -7.38 19.42
N PHE A 51 -4.26 -6.20 18.91
CA PHE A 51 -3.93 -6.02 17.49
C PHE A 51 -2.42 -5.91 17.22
N GLY A 52 -1.57 -6.11 18.23
CA GLY A 52 -0.13 -5.93 18.10
C GLY A 52 0.28 -4.50 17.70
N ALA A 53 -0.56 -3.52 18.04
CA ALA A 53 -0.36 -2.11 17.72
C ALA A 53 0.44 -1.43 18.83
N ASP A 54 1.43 -0.60 18.48
CA ASP A 54 2.10 0.28 19.45
C ASP A 54 1.50 1.68 19.35
N GLY A 55 0.72 2.09 20.36
CA GLY A 55 0.08 3.40 20.40
C GLY A 55 1.07 4.57 20.32
N ARG A 56 2.33 4.39 20.76
CA ARG A 56 3.36 5.44 20.68
C ARG A 56 3.85 5.63 19.25
N ILE A 57 4.01 4.53 18.51
CA ILE A 57 4.38 4.56 17.09
C ILE A 57 3.22 5.07 16.26
N LEU A 58 2.00 4.61 16.55
CA LEU A 58 0.79 5.03 15.83
C LEU A 58 0.43 6.50 16.09
N ASN A 59 0.72 7.02 17.29
CA ASN A 59 0.50 8.42 17.66
C ASN A 59 1.69 9.33 17.33
N ALA A 60 2.86 8.78 17.00
CA ALA A 60 3.98 9.58 16.55
C ALA A 60 3.55 10.38 15.30
N ASN A 61 3.82 11.68 15.28
CA ASN A 61 3.66 12.54 14.10
C ASN A 61 4.73 12.19 13.05
N GLY A 62 4.73 10.95 12.58
CA GLY A 62 5.66 10.38 11.61
C GLY A 62 5.21 10.54 10.17
N GLY A 63 4.36 11.52 9.88
CA GLY A 63 4.07 11.87 8.49
C GLY A 63 5.35 12.38 7.83
N LEU A 64 5.66 11.89 6.62
CA LEU A 64 6.78 12.41 5.83
C LEU A 64 6.74 13.94 5.83
N SER A 65 7.88 14.57 6.10
CA SER A 65 8.08 16.00 5.95
C SER A 65 7.64 16.44 4.56
N GLN A 66 7.19 17.69 4.41
CA GLN A 66 6.75 18.23 3.12
C GLN A 66 7.82 18.05 2.02
N LEU A 67 9.10 18.15 2.41
CA LEU A 67 10.23 17.89 1.53
C LEU A 67 10.32 16.42 1.13
N GLU A 68 10.17 15.50 2.08
CA GLU A 68 10.22 14.06 1.83
C GLU A 68 9.04 13.60 0.98
N LYS A 69 7.82 14.11 1.22
CA LYS A 69 6.66 13.89 0.35
C LYS A 69 6.94 14.36 -1.07
N ARG A 70 7.56 15.54 -1.24
CA ARG A 70 7.92 16.04 -2.56
C ARG A 70 8.97 15.15 -3.23
N LEU A 71 10.00 14.73 -2.50
CA LEU A 71 11.03 13.83 -3.02
C LEU A 71 10.45 12.49 -3.45
N TYR A 72 9.56 11.90 -2.66
CA TYR A 72 8.98 10.57 -2.92
C TYR A 72 7.86 10.60 -3.97
N MET A 73 6.99 11.62 -3.95
CA MET A 73 5.83 11.71 -4.85
C MET A 73 6.05 12.56 -6.11
N SER A 74 7.18 13.26 -6.24
CA SER A 74 7.47 13.99 -7.48
C SER A 74 7.70 13.04 -8.65
N LYS A 75 7.44 13.53 -9.87
CA LYS A 75 7.72 12.79 -11.12
C LYS A 75 9.20 12.39 -11.29
N GLY A 76 10.11 13.04 -10.56
CA GLY A 76 11.54 12.74 -10.56
C GLY A 76 11.98 11.77 -9.47
N SER A 77 11.05 11.28 -8.64
CA SER A 77 11.36 10.34 -7.56
C SER A 77 11.89 9.02 -8.11
N GLU A 78 12.71 8.35 -7.30
CA GLU A 78 13.27 7.05 -7.65
C GLU A 78 12.18 6.01 -7.93
N ALA A 79 11.14 5.98 -7.08
CA ALA A 79 9.97 5.12 -7.27
C ALA A 79 9.23 5.39 -8.60
N ALA A 80 9.09 6.67 -9.00
CA ALA A 80 8.45 7.01 -10.27
C ALA A 80 9.31 6.60 -11.47
N LYS A 81 10.64 6.71 -11.36
CA LYS A 81 11.59 6.26 -12.39
C LYS A 81 11.56 4.74 -12.55
N GLU A 82 11.57 4.00 -11.45
CA GLU A 82 11.50 2.54 -11.47
C GLU A 82 10.19 2.04 -12.08
N ALA A 83 9.05 2.61 -11.66
CA ALA A 83 7.75 2.29 -12.25
C ALA A 83 7.70 2.60 -13.76
N HIS A 84 8.31 3.71 -14.18
CA HIS A 84 8.41 4.07 -15.59
C HIS A 84 9.27 3.08 -16.38
N ILE A 85 10.43 2.69 -15.85
CA ILE A 85 11.32 1.68 -16.47
C ILE A 85 10.59 0.35 -16.63
N ASP A 86 9.89 -0.09 -15.58
CA ASP A 86 9.14 -1.36 -15.62
C ASP A 86 8.00 -1.31 -16.65
N LEU A 87 7.28 -0.17 -16.74
CA LEU A 87 6.26 0.04 -17.76
C LEU A 87 6.82 0.05 -19.18
N THR A 88 7.96 0.71 -19.43
CA THR A 88 8.63 0.70 -20.73
C THR A 88 9.04 -0.72 -21.11
N ARG A 89 9.67 -1.47 -20.17
CA ARG A 89 10.02 -2.88 -20.39
C ARG A 89 8.79 -3.74 -20.71
N ARG A 90 7.66 -3.52 -20.05
CA ARG A 90 6.39 -4.23 -20.35
C ARG A 90 5.79 -3.82 -21.69
N ARG A 91 5.98 -2.58 -22.13
CA ARG A 91 5.54 -2.11 -23.46
C ARG A 91 6.38 -2.73 -24.57
N ASP A 92 7.69 -2.82 -24.40
CA ASP A 92 8.59 -3.44 -25.38
C ASP A 92 8.33 -4.95 -25.52
N LYS A 93 7.89 -5.61 -24.45
CA LYS A 93 7.46 -7.02 -24.46
C LYS A 93 6.12 -7.26 -25.16
N ARG A 94 5.34 -6.22 -25.47
CA ARG A 94 4.17 -6.39 -26.35
C ARG A 94 4.69 -6.44 -27.78
N GLU A 95 5.09 -7.63 -28.21
CA GLU A 95 5.32 -7.89 -29.62
C GLU A 95 4.10 -7.46 -30.42
N ASN A 96 4.38 -6.98 -31.63
CA ASN A 96 3.39 -6.40 -32.52
C ASN A 96 2.47 -7.49 -33.07
N VAL A 97 1.55 -8.00 -32.25
CA VAL A 97 0.60 -9.07 -32.62
C VAL A 97 -0.25 -8.66 -33.82
N LYS A 98 -0.44 -7.35 -34.06
CA LYS A 98 -1.19 -6.82 -35.22
C LYS A 98 -0.37 -6.80 -36.52
N ASN A 99 0.95 -6.66 -36.46
CA ASN A 99 1.80 -6.68 -37.65
C ASN A 99 2.62 -7.97 -37.78
N HIS A 100 2.40 -8.99 -36.93
CA HIS A 100 3.08 -10.28 -37.04
C HIS A 100 2.92 -10.91 -38.44
N PHE A 101 1.79 -10.65 -39.10
CA PHE A 101 1.53 -11.07 -40.49
C PHE A 101 2.42 -10.37 -41.54
N LEU A 102 2.96 -9.17 -41.27
CA LEU A 102 3.81 -8.40 -42.18
C LEU A 102 5.31 -8.71 -42.00
N THR A 103 5.70 -9.22 -40.83
CA THR A 103 7.10 -9.46 -40.47
C THR A 103 7.50 -10.94 -40.51
N ALA A 104 6.54 -11.86 -40.66
CA ALA A 104 6.80 -13.31 -40.66
C ALA A 104 7.31 -13.86 -42.02
N ASP A 105 7.09 -13.16 -43.13
CA ASP A 105 7.40 -13.66 -44.48
C ASP A 105 8.78 -13.15 -45.02
N GLY A 106 9.71 -12.79 -44.13
CA GLY A 106 10.95 -12.10 -44.50
C GLY A 106 12.28 -12.84 -44.28
N GLU A 107 12.28 -14.02 -43.64
CA GLU A 107 13.48 -14.86 -43.46
C GLU A 107 13.11 -16.34 -43.53
N ASP A 108 12.96 -16.85 -44.75
CA ASP A 108 13.52 -18.14 -45.18
C ASP A 108 13.26 -18.29 -46.68
N ILE A 109 14.37 -18.36 -47.44
CA ILE A 109 14.57 -18.43 -48.92
C ILE A 109 14.95 -17.09 -49.58
#